data_AF-A0A438FSQ2-F1
#
_entry.id   AF-A0A438FSQ2-F1
#
_cell.length_a   1.000
_cell.length_b   1.000
_cell.length_c   1.000
_cell.angle_alpha   90.00
_cell.angle_beta   90.00
_cell.angle_gamma   90.00
#
_symmetry.space_group_name_H-M   'P 1'
#
loop_
_entity.id
_entity.type
_entity.pdbx_description
1 polymer ?
#
loop_
_entity_poly.entity_id
_entity_poly.type
_entity_poly.pdbx_seq_one_letter_code
_entity_poly.pdbx_strand_id
1 'polypeptide(L)'
;MRRLHLGVEIPKPRFVAIAGKSSDRIIDRNSLCTNSSYQSADCPPDVRPAFRHTFKTVTKESGQKDWRKYGVIECDPLVLIGLDRTAKHMVIPYVPMLIPPKKWKGYDKGGYLFLPSYVMRTHGSRKQQDAVKSVPRRQLQKVFEALDTLGNTKWRINRRVLSVVESIWARGGNLGGLVDRENVSAL
;
A
#
# COMPACT_ATOMS: atom_id res chain seq x y z
N MET A 1 41.57 22.57 -12.40
CA MET A 1 40.36 22.79 -11.59
C MET A 1 39.74 21.45 -11.21
N ARG A 2 39.97 20.98 -9.97
CA ARG A 2 39.40 19.73 -9.45
C ARG A 2 38.10 20.03 -8.70
N ARG A 3 37.02 19.35 -9.07
CA ARG A 3 35.68 19.45 -8.46
C ARG A 3 35.63 18.54 -7.24
N LEU A 4 35.73 19.11 -6.03
CA LEU A 4 35.55 18.38 -4.78
C LEU A 4 34.08 17.94 -4.64
N HIS A 5 33.84 16.63 -4.61
CA HIS A 5 32.56 16.03 -4.22
C HIS A 5 32.56 15.88 -2.69
N LEU A 6 31.87 16.78 -1.99
CA LEU A 6 31.49 16.56 -0.60
C LEU A 6 30.22 15.71 -0.59
N GLY A 7 30.40 14.38 -0.52
CA GLY A 7 29.34 13.43 -0.22
C GLY A 7 28.95 13.56 1.24
N VAL A 8 27.87 14.29 1.52
CA VAL A 8 27.23 14.28 2.83
C VAL A 8 26.30 13.07 2.87
N GLU A 9 26.76 11.96 3.44
CA GLU A 9 25.89 10.86 3.87
C GLU A 9 24.97 11.39 4.97
N ILE A 10 23.69 11.59 4.63
CA ILE A 10 22.65 11.89 5.61
C ILE A 10 22.32 10.57 6.31
N PRO A 11 22.56 10.43 7.63
CA PRO A 11 22.27 9.18 8.34
C PRO A 11 20.78 8.87 8.27
N LYS A 12 20.46 7.65 7.81
CA LYS A 12 19.08 7.14 7.79
C LYS A 12 18.51 7.17 9.22
N PRO A 13 17.31 7.73 9.45
CA PRO A 13 16.76 7.86 10.79
C PRO A 13 16.55 6.48 11.44
N ARG A 14 16.99 6.33 12.71
CA ARG A 14 16.91 5.10 13.52
C ARG A 14 15.51 4.46 13.52
N PHE A 15 14.45 5.25 13.37
CA PHE A 15 13.06 4.80 13.32
C PHE A 15 12.77 3.87 12.12
N VAL A 16 13.38 4.11 10.95
CA VAL A 16 13.19 3.27 9.75
C VAL A 16 13.85 1.90 9.95
N ALA A 17 15.00 1.87 10.64
CA ALA A 17 15.69 0.63 10.95
C ALA A 17 14.95 -0.23 12.00
N ILE A 18 14.28 0.39 12.98
CA ILE A 18 13.50 -0.32 14.00
C ILE A 18 12.22 -0.90 13.38
N ALA A 19 11.51 -0.13 12.54
CA ALA A 19 10.35 -0.62 11.82
C ALA A 19 10.70 -1.81 10.89
N GLY A 20 11.83 -1.74 10.17
CA GLY A 20 12.33 -2.85 9.36
C GLY A 20 12.60 -4.10 10.18
N LYS A 21 13.42 -3.99 11.23
CA LYS A 21 13.78 -5.14 12.09
C LYS A 21 12.59 -5.77 12.82
N SER A 22 11.61 -4.97 13.23
CA SER A 22 10.39 -5.47 13.89
C SER A 22 9.46 -6.17 12.88
N SER A 23 9.36 -5.64 11.66
CA SER A 23 8.56 -6.23 10.60
C SER A 23 9.13 -7.57 10.14
N ASP A 24 10.44 -7.64 9.93
CA ASP A 24 11.12 -8.86 9.47
C ASP A 24 10.92 -10.03 10.47
N ARG A 25 11.03 -9.75 11.78
CA ARG A 25 10.80 -10.75 12.84
C ARG A 25 9.36 -11.26 12.95
N ILE A 26 8.37 -10.46 12.52
CA ILE A 26 6.96 -10.86 12.57
C ILE A 26 6.64 -11.80 11.40
N ILE A 27 7.26 -11.57 10.24
CA ILE A 27 7.02 -12.36 9.03
C ILE A 27 7.60 -13.78 9.16
N ASP A 28 8.77 -13.92 9.80
CA ASP A 28 9.46 -15.21 10.00
C ASP A 28 8.72 -16.19 10.94
N ARG A 29 7.69 -15.73 11.67
CA ARG A 29 6.97 -16.56 12.66
C ARG A 29 5.71 -17.26 12.14
N ASN A 30 5.32 -17.03 10.88
CA ASN A 30 4.08 -17.58 10.34
C ASN A 30 4.31 -18.92 9.60
N SER A 31 3.68 -19.97 10.10
CA SER A 31 3.74 -21.34 9.56
C SER A 31 2.35 -21.80 9.08
N LEU A 32 2.31 -22.61 8.02
CA LEU A 32 1.11 -23.31 7.57
C LEU A 32 1.24 -24.79 7.91
N CYS A 33 0.17 -25.37 8.45
CA CYS A 33 0.03 -26.81 8.59
C CYS A 33 -0.90 -27.31 7.48
N THR A 34 -0.45 -28.24 6.65
CA THR A 34 -1.31 -28.89 5.66
C THR A 34 -1.61 -30.32 6.09
N ASN A 35 -2.88 -30.68 6.11
CA ASN A 35 -3.29 -32.08 6.10
C ASN A 35 -3.33 -32.51 4.65
N SER A 36 -2.32 -33.25 4.19
CA SER A 36 -2.32 -33.76 2.82
C SER A 36 -3.45 -34.79 2.69
N SER A 37 -4.24 -34.73 1.61
CA SER A 37 -5.26 -35.73 1.30
C SER A 37 -4.70 -37.13 1.01
N TYR A 38 -3.38 -37.29 1.06
CA TYR A 38 -2.64 -38.55 0.93
C TYR A 38 -1.92 -38.99 2.21
N GLN A 39 -2.09 -38.28 3.34
CA GLN A 39 -1.46 -38.70 4.59
C GLN A 39 -2.25 -39.83 5.25
N SER A 40 -1.63 -41.00 5.35
CA SER A 40 -1.99 -42.02 6.33
C SER A 40 -2.07 -41.37 7.72
N ALA A 41 -2.98 -41.83 8.57
CA ALA A 41 -3.27 -41.27 9.90
C ALA A 41 -2.04 -41.19 10.84
N ASP A 42 -0.92 -41.83 10.48
CA ASP A 42 0.34 -41.88 11.24
C ASP A 42 1.43 -40.89 10.75
N CYS A 43 1.18 -40.06 9.74
CA CYS A 43 2.17 -39.06 9.29
C CYS A 43 2.00 -37.72 10.05
N PRO A 44 3.09 -37.14 10.61
CA PRO A 44 3.02 -35.81 11.21
C PRO A 44 2.64 -34.75 10.15
N PRO A 45 1.87 -33.72 10.53
CA PRO A 45 1.43 -32.68 9.61
C PRO A 45 2.62 -31.98 8.95
N ASP A 46 2.52 -31.74 7.64
CA ASP A 46 3.57 -31.01 6.91
C ASP A 46 3.48 -29.53 7.28
N VAL A 47 4.47 -29.04 8.02
CA VAL A 47 4.57 -27.66 8.50
C VAL A 47 5.57 -26.92 7.63
N ARG A 48 5.09 -25.97 6.83
CA ARG A 48 5.93 -25.16 5.94
C ARG A 48 5.72 -23.66 6.19
N PRO A 49 6.75 -22.83 5.97
CA PRO A 49 6.63 -21.39 6.21
C PRO A 49 5.61 -20.76 5.26
N ALA A 50 4.75 -19.90 5.80
CA ALA A 50 3.73 -19.19 5.04
C ALA A 50 4.32 -18.13 4.08
N PHE A 51 5.47 -17.57 4.46
CA PHE A 51 6.20 -16.56 3.72
C PHE A 51 7.68 -16.96 3.63
N ARG A 52 8.32 -16.70 2.48
CA ARG A 52 9.73 -16.98 2.23
C ARG A 52 10.42 -15.75 1.66
N HIS A 53 11.58 -15.40 2.18
CA HIS A 53 12.41 -14.34 1.61
C HIS A 53 13.29 -14.92 0.48
N THR A 54 13.09 -14.45 -0.75
CA THR A 54 13.86 -14.85 -1.94
C THR A 54 14.46 -13.64 -2.64
N PHE A 55 15.51 -13.82 -3.44
CA PHE A 55 16.12 -12.73 -4.20
C PHE A 55 15.78 -12.88 -5.68
N LYS A 56 15.17 -11.86 -6.28
CA LYS A 56 14.91 -11.80 -7.72
C LYS A 56 15.90 -10.86 -8.41
N THR A 57 16.35 -11.25 -9.59
CA THR A 57 17.20 -10.43 -10.45
C THR A 57 16.35 -9.91 -11.58
N VAL A 58 16.20 -8.59 -11.70
CA VAL A 58 15.52 -7.99 -12.86
C VAL A 58 16.57 -7.42 -13.81
N THR A 59 16.52 -7.90 -15.06
CA THR A 59 17.24 -7.31 -16.19
C THR A 59 16.39 -6.17 -16.74
N LYS A 60 16.95 -4.96 -16.81
CA LYS A 60 16.27 -3.86 -17.51
C LYS A 60 16.21 -4.18 -19.01
N GLU A 61 15.02 -4.12 -19.60
CA GLU A 61 14.81 -4.31 -21.05
C GLU A 61 15.53 -3.24 -21.89
N SER A 62 15.97 -2.14 -21.28
CA SER A 62 16.59 -1.00 -21.96
C SER A 62 18.13 -1.08 -21.99
N GLY A 63 18.73 -2.13 -22.59
CA GLY A 63 20.15 -2.18 -23.02
C GLY A 63 21.27 -1.82 -22.03
N GLN A 64 20.96 -1.50 -20.78
CA GLN A 64 21.92 -1.11 -19.73
C GLN A 64 22.20 -2.33 -18.87
N LYS A 65 23.49 -2.67 -18.79
CA LYS A 65 24.08 -3.83 -18.10
C LYS A 65 24.08 -3.69 -16.57
N ASP A 66 22.98 -3.22 -15.99
CA ASP A 66 22.79 -3.17 -14.54
C ASP A 66 21.79 -4.24 -14.12
N TRP A 67 22.29 -5.39 -13.63
CA TRP A 67 21.47 -6.36 -12.92
C TRP A 67 21.28 -5.84 -11.49
N ARG A 68 20.03 -5.68 -11.05
CA ARG A 68 19.73 -5.35 -9.65
C ARG A 68 19.06 -6.55 -8.99
N LYS A 69 19.69 -7.09 -7.96
CA LYS A 69 19.09 -8.09 -7.06
C LYS A 69 18.29 -7.35 -5.98
N TYR A 70 17.05 -7.75 -5.75
CA TYR A 70 16.23 -7.26 -4.64
C TYR A 70 15.59 -8.44 -3.91
N GLY A 71 15.42 -8.27 -2.60
CA GLY A 71 14.69 -9.21 -1.76
C GLY A 71 13.19 -9.10 -2.02
N VAL A 72 12.53 -10.25 -2.10
CA VAL A 72 11.09 -10.42 -2.30
C VAL A 72 10.60 -11.36 -1.23
N ILE A 73 9.45 -11.05 -0.62
CA ILE A 73 8.75 -11.97 0.26
C ILE A 73 7.70 -12.66 -0.59
N GLU A 74 7.86 -13.96 -0.80
CA GLU A 74 6.93 -14.81 -1.53
C GLU A 74 6.00 -15.51 -0.54
N CYS A 75 4.71 -15.51 -0.84
CA CYS A 75 3.69 -16.23 -0.07
C CYS A 75 3.54 -17.66 -0.60
N ASP A 76 3.26 -18.61 0.29
CA ASP A 76 2.81 -19.93 -0.12
C ASP A 76 1.50 -19.84 -0.93
N PRO A 77 1.31 -20.65 -1.99
CA PRO A 77 0.10 -20.61 -2.80
C PRO A 77 -1.20 -20.78 -2.00
N LEU A 78 -1.17 -21.54 -0.90
CA LEU A 78 -2.35 -21.73 -0.06
C LEU A 78 -2.75 -20.45 0.69
N VAL A 79 -1.77 -19.61 1.06
CA VAL A 79 -2.04 -18.29 1.66
C VAL A 79 -2.65 -17.36 0.64
N LEU A 80 -2.16 -17.41 -0.61
CA LEU A 80 -2.67 -16.58 -1.69
C LEU A 80 -4.14 -16.91 -2.01
N ILE A 81 -4.48 -18.20 -2.12
CA ILE A 81 -5.87 -18.67 -2.29
C ILE A 81 -6.75 -18.27 -1.08
N GLY A 82 -6.20 -18.36 0.14
CA GLY A 82 -6.91 -17.93 1.36
C GLY A 82 -7.10 -16.42 1.45
N LEU A 83 -6.21 -15.64 0.83
CA LEU A 83 -6.23 -14.18 0.89
C LEU A 83 -7.46 -13.62 0.17
N ASP A 84 -7.85 -14.15 -0.99
CA ASP A 84 -9.04 -13.68 -1.70
C ASP A 84 -10.32 -13.80 -0.85
N ARG A 85 -10.44 -14.90 -0.08
CA ARG A 85 -11.56 -15.12 0.83
C ARG A 85 -11.52 -14.19 2.05
N THR A 86 -10.32 -13.93 2.57
CA THR A 86 -10.12 -13.17 3.82
C THR A 86 -9.91 -11.68 3.61
N ALA A 87 -9.64 -11.23 2.38
CA ALA A 87 -9.43 -9.82 2.03
C ALA A 87 -10.60 -8.92 2.44
N LYS A 88 -11.83 -9.47 2.51
CA LYS A 88 -13.02 -8.77 3.03
C LYS A 88 -12.88 -8.31 4.49
N HIS A 89 -12.01 -8.94 5.25
CA HIS A 89 -11.74 -8.63 6.66
C HIS A 89 -10.48 -7.77 6.84
N MET A 90 -9.82 -7.37 5.76
CA MET A 90 -8.67 -6.47 5.84
C MET A 90 -9.15 -5.07 6.24
N VAL A 91 -8.59 -4.53 7.31
CA VAL A 91 -8.84 -3.14 7.72
C VAL A 91 -8.14 -2.23 6.73
N ILE A 92 -8.91 -1.62 5.82
CA ILE A 92 -8.40 -0.62 4.89
C ILE A 92 -8.52 0.75 5.55
N PRO A 93 -7.43 1.35 6.04
CA PRO A 93 -7.48 2.72 6.55
C PRO A 93 -7.73 3.68 5.39
N TYR A 94 -8.32 4.84 5.69
CA TYR A 94 -8.58 5.92 4.73
C TYR A 94 -9.67 5.64 3.68
N VAL A 95 -10.83 5.13 4.11
CA VAL A 95 -12.06 5.11 3.28
C VAL A 95 -12.79 6.46 3.30
N PRO A 96 -13.60 6.80 2.28
CA PRO A 96 -14.37 8.05 2.27
C PRO A 96 -15.22 8.22 3.54
N MET A 97 -15.20 9.42 4.12
CA MET A 97 -15.98 9.70 5.33
C MET A 97 -17.47 9.89 5.01
N LEU A 98 -18.32 9.33 5.88
CA LEU A 98 -19.77 9.50 5.82
C LEU A 98 -20.23 10.86 6.36
N ILE A 99 -19.34 11.57 7.05
CA ILE A 99 -19.56 12.88 7.64
C ILE A 99 -18.53 13.87 7.12
N PRO A 100 -18.80 15.18 7.18
CA PRO A 100 -17.88 16.19 6.70
C PRO A 100 -16.48 16.09 7.34
N PRO A 101 -15.40 16.30 6.57
CA PRO A 101 -14.03 16.31 7.09
C PRO A 101 -13.78 17.42 8.10
N LYS A 102 -12.73 17.25 8.91
CA LYS A 102 -12.15 18.36 9.69
C LYS A 102 -11.57 19.41 8.74
N LYS A 103 -11.94 20.67 8.98
CA LYS A 103 -11.35 21.81 8.26
C LYS A 103 -9.83 21.87 8.44
N TRP A 104 -9.12 22.20 7.38
CA TRP A 104 -7.67 22.38 7.38
C TRP A 104 -7.28 23.64 8.16
N LYS A 105 -6.42 23.46 9.15
CA LYS A 105 -5.90 24.51 10.05
C LYS A 105 -4.38 24.53 10.11
N GLY A 106 -3.71 23.57 9.48
CA GLY A 106 -2.26 23.43 9.49
C GLY A 106 -1.81 22.19 8.70
N TYR A 107 -0.50 21.97 8.63
CA TYR A 107 0.11 20.89 7.85
C TYR A 107 -0.44 19.50 8.20
N ASP A 108 -0.65 19.23 9.49
CA ASP A 108 -1.10 17.96 10.06
C ASP A 108 -2.46 18.06 10.76
N LYS A 109 -3.20 19.16 10.49
CA LYS A 109 -4.48 19.48 11.16
C LYS A 109 -5.56 19.68 10.11
N GLY A 110 -6.33 18.64 9.80
CA GLY A 110 -7.46 18.66 8.87
C GLY A 110 -7.76 17.25 8.34
N GLY A 111 -8.70 17.12 7.41
CA GLY A 111 -9.03 15.85 6.78
C GLY A 111 -9.79 14.90 7.73
N TYR A 112 -9.22 13.73 8.02
CA TYR A 112 -9.88 12.71 8.82
C TYR A 112 -10.07 13.12 10.29
N LEU A 113 -11.09 12.54 10.94
CA LEU A 113 -11.37 12.85 12.35
C LEU A 113 -10.27 12.31 13.29
N PHE A 114 -9.88 11.05 13.12
CA PHE A 114 -8.98 10.36 14.04
C PHE A 114 -7.71 9.87 13.36
N LEU A 115 -7.72 9.70 12.04
CA LEU A 115 -6.54 9.29 11.28
C LEU A 115 -5.64 10.49 10.97
N PRO A 116 -4.31 10.37 11.14
CA PRO A 116 -3.37 11.40 10.75
C PRO A 116 -3.55 11.77 9.27
N SER A 117 -3.64 13.06 8.99
CA SER A 117 -3.81 13.57 7.63
C SER A 117 -2.87 14.75 7.42
N TYR A 118 -2.19 14.76 6.27
CA TYR A 118 -1.23 15.80 5.93
C TYR A 118 -1.67 16.53 4.66
N VAL A 119 -1.47 17.85 4.64
CA VAL A 119 -1.82 18.72 3.51
C VAL A 119 -1.11 18.29 2.23
N MET A 120 0.12 17.78 2.34
CA MET A 120 0.96 17.40 1.21
C MET A 120 1.51 15.98 1.38
N ARG A 121 1.49 15.22 0.28
CA ARG A 121 2.16 13.92 0.17
C ARG A 121 3.61 14.15 -0.26
N THR A 122 4.57 13.86 0.61
CA THR A 122 5.99 14.21 0.39
C THR A 122 6.88 13.04 -0.04
N HIS A 123 6.33 11.82 -0.12
CA HIS A 123 7.08 10.59 -0.44
C HIS A 123 8.41 10.44 0.35
N GLY A 124 8.42 10.89 1.61
CA GLY A 124 9.60 10.82 2.48
C GLY A 124 10.56 12.03 2.38
N SER A 125 10.28 13.01 1.53
CA SER A 125 11.09 14.23 1.42
C SER A 125 10.88 15.16 2.62
N ARG A 126 11.87 15.18 3.52
CA ARG A 126 11.86 16.06 4.69
C ARG A 126 11.94 17.54 4.31
N LYS A 127 12.74 17.89 3.29
CA LYS A 127 12.86 19.28 2.81
C LYS A 127 11.51 19.85 2.35
N GLN A 128 10.73 19.06 1.62
CA GLN A 128 9.39 19.46 1.19
C GLN A 128 8.45 19.63 2.38
N GLN A 129 8.49 18.70 3.33
CA GLN A 129 7.69 18.80 4.55
C GLN A 129 8.03 20.06 5.36
N ASP A 130 9.32 20.33 5.57
CA ASP A 130 9.79 21.47 6.35
C ASP A 130 9.46 22.80 5.64
N ALA A 131 9.53 22.83 4.30
CA ALA A 131 9.12 23.99 3.52
C ALA A 131 7.63 24.34 3.71
N VAL A 132 6.73 23.36 3.73
CA VAL A 132 5.30 23.65 3.96
C VAL A 132 5.03 24.03 5.42
N LYS A 133 5.77 23.43 6.36
CA LYS A 133 5.64 23.76 7.80
C LYS A 133 6.18 25.15 8.14
N SER A 134 7.20 25.64 7.43
CA SER A 134 7.82 26.95 7.70
C SER A 134 7.01 28.12 7.15
N VAL A 135 6.16 27.89 6.15
CA VAL A 135 5.33 28.94 5.56
C VAL A 135 4.29 29.44 6.57
N PRO A 136 4.14 30.77 6.75
CA PRO A 136 3.11 31.33 7.62
C PRO A 136 1.71 30.89 7.18
N ARG A 137 0.88 30.47 8.15
CA ARG A 137 -0.50 29.99 7.88
C ARG A 137 -1.34 30.95 7.04
N ARG A 138 -1.16 32.26 7.21
CA ARG A 138 -1.87 33.29 6.42
C ARG A 138 -1.64 33.13 4.91
N GLN A 139 -0.45 32.71 4.49
CA GLN A 139 -0.14 32.48 3.07
C GLN A 139 -0.79 31.19 2.54
N LEU A 140 -1.01 30.19 3.40
CA LEU A 140 -1.67 28.94 3.04
C LEU A 140 -3.19 28.97 3.18
N GLN A 141 -3.77 30.09 3.62
CA GLN A 141 -5.20 30.19 3.94
C GLN A 141 -6.08 29.82 2.74
N LYS A 142 -5.76 30.32 1.54
CA LYS A 142 -6.49 29.98 0.30
C LYS A 142 -6.37 28.50 -0.06
N VAL A 143 -5.22 27.88 0.22
CA VAL A 143 -4.99 26.45 -0.02
C VAL A 143 -5.89 25.63 0.92
N PHE A 144 -5.96 26.00 2.20
CA PHE A 144 -6.82 25.32 3.16
C PHE A 144 -8.29 25.47 2.82
N GLU A 145 -8.73 26.64 2.40
CA GLU A 145 -10.12 26.89 1.97
C GLU A 145 -10.48 26.09 0.71
N ALA A 146 -9.56 26.00 -0.26
CA ALA A 146 -9.76 25.18 -1.45
C ALA A 146 -9.88 23.68 -1.08
N LEU A 147 -8.97 23.19 -0.23
CA LEU A 147 -9.03 21.80 0.25
C LEU A 147 -10.29 21.50 1.06
N ASP A 148 -10.74 22.44 1.89
CA ASP A 148 -11.99 22.33 2.63
C ASP A 148 -13.20 22.30 1.69
N THR A 149 -13.19 23.10 0.62
CA THR A 149 -14.26 23.13 -0.38
C THR A 149 -14.34 21.80 -1.13
N LEU A 150 -13.19 21.29 -1.59
CA LEU A 150 -13.11 19.99 -2.26
C LEU A 150 -13.54 18.85 -1.31
N GLY A 151 -13.07 18.86 -0.07
CA GLY A 151 -13.38 17.83 0.92
C GLY A 151 -14.83 17.82 1.39
N ASN A 152 -15.51 18.97 1.39
CA ASN A 152 -16.93 19.07 1.75
C ASN A 152 -17.89 18.70 0.60
N THR A 153 -17.37 18.42 -0.59
CA THR A 153 -18.19 17.97 -1.72
C THR A 153 -18.74 16.57 -1.43
N LYS A 154 -20.07 16.46 -1.39
CA LYS A 154 -20.77 15.19 -1.09
C LYS A 154 -20.83 14.32 -2.33
N TRP A 155 -20.39 13.07 -2.18
CA TRP A 155 -20.46 12.05 -3.24
C TRP A 155 -21.57 11.06 -2.97
N ARG A 156 -22.17 10.54 -4.05
CA ARG A 156 -23.14 9.45 -4.01
C ARG A 156 -22.84 8.46 -5.13
N ILE A 157 -22.97 7.17 -4.84
CA ILE A 157 -22.81 6.11 -5.82
C ILE A 157 -23.97 6.18 -6.84
N ASN A 158 -23.63 6.21 -8.13
CA ASN A 158 -24.61 6.06 -9.20
C ASN A 158 -25.02 4.59 -9.33
N ARG A 159 -26.20 4.24 -8.80
CA ARG A 159 -26.71 2.86 -8.77
C ARG A 159 -26.96 2.26 -10.14
N ARG A 160 -27.35 3.07 -11.13
CA ARG A 160 -27.61 2.60 -12.50
C ARG A 160 -26.31 2.14 -13.17
N VAL A 161 -25.26 2.95 -13.06
CA VAL A 161 -23.93 2.60 -13.59
C VAL A 161 -23.34 1.43 -12.83
N LEU A 162 -23.45 1.43 -11.50
CA LEU A 162 -22.97 0.31 -10.68
C LEU A 162 -23.61 -1.02 -11.10
N SER A 163 -24.94 -1.06 -11.29
CA SER A 163 -25.64 -2.28 -11.72
C SER A 163 -25.17 -2.78 -13.09
N VAL A 164 -24.88 -1.88 -14.04
CA VAL A 164 -24.31 -2.26 -15.34
C VAL A 164 -22.91 -2.87 -15.15
N VAL A 165 -22.05 -2.23 -14.37
CA VAL A 165 -20.69 -2.72 -14.08
C VAL A 165 -20.75 -4.09 -13.40
N GLU A 166 -21.61 -4.28 -12.41
CA GLU A 166 -21.82 -5.56 -11.73
C GLU A 166 -22.31 -6.64 -12.71
N SER A 167 -23.21 -6.31 -13.64
CA SER A 167 -23.68 -7.25 -14.67
C SER A 167 -22.57 -7.69 -15.63
N ILE A 168 -21.68 -6.76 -16.01
CA ILE A 168 -20.52 -7.08 -16.87
C ILE A 168 -19.55 -7.97 -16.10
N TRP A 169 -19.29 -7.64 -14.83
CA TRP A 169 -18.44 -8.45 -13.95
C TRP A 169 -18.99 -9.87 -13.76
N ALA A 170 -20.29 -10.01 -13.55
CA ALA A 170 -20.95 -11.31 -13.42
C ALA A 170 -20.82 -12.16 -14.69
N ARG A 171 -20.74 -11.54 -15.88
CA ARG A 171 -20.57 -12.20 -17.19
C ARG A 171 -19.13 -12.53 -17.57
N GLY A 172 -18.13 -12.25 -16.72
CA GLY A 172 -16.72 -12.58 -16.97
C GLY A 172 -15.79 -11.37 -17.10
N GLY A 173 -16.30 -10.13 -17.10
CA GLY A 173 -15.46 -8.93 -17.15
C GLY A 173 -14.93 -8.62 -18.55
N ASN A 174 -13.68 -8.15 -18.64
CA ASN A 174 -12.95 -7.84 -19.87
C ASN A 174 -13.61 -6.80 -20.82
N LEU A 175 -14.47 -5.94 -20.28
CA LEU A 175 -15.17 -4.90 -21.05
C LEU A 175 -15.19 -3.59 -20.27
N GLY A 176 -15.10 -2.47 -20.98
CA GLY A 176 -15.15 -1.14 -20.37
C GLY A 176 -13.98 -0.84 -19.42
N GLY A 177 -12.83 -1.47 -19.65
CA GLY A 177 -11.64 -1.35 -18.79
C GLY A 177 -11.66 -2.25 -17.55
N LEU A 178 -12.69 -3.09 -17.37
CA LEU A 178 -12.66 -4.16 -16.38
C LEU A 178 -11.68 -5.24 -16.82
N VAL A 179 -10.93 -5.80 -15.86
CA VAL A 179 -10.09 -6.98 -16.09
C VAL A 179 -10.94 -8.20 -16.38
N ASP A 180 -10.35 -9.20 -17.03
CA ASP A 180 -10.95 -10.53 -17.11
C ASP A 180 -11.07 -11.13 -15.71
N ARG A 181 -12.21 -11.76 -15.41
CA ARG A 181 -12.46 -12.40 -14.13
C ARG A 181 -11.56 -13.61 -13.91
N GLU A 182 -11.19 -14.33 -14.96
CA GLU A 182 -10.30 -15.50 -14.85
C GLU A 182 -8.90 -15.10 -14.36
N ASN A 183 -8.41 -13.92 -14.76
CA ASN A 183 -7.13 -13.38 -14.32
C ASN A 183 -7.11 -13.02 -12.82
N VAL A 184 -8.27 -12.84 -12.20
CA VAL A 184 -8.36 -12.55 -10.75
C VAL A 184 -8.43 -13.85 -9.93
N SER A 185 -9.01 -14.92 -10.49
CA SER A 185 -9.02 -16.25 -9.85
C SER A 185 -7.74 -17.07 -10.06
N ALA A 186 -6.92 -16.69 -11.03
CA ALA A 186 -5.65 -17.35 -11.37
C ALA A 186 -4.42 -16.74 -10.69
N LEU A 187 -4.61 -15.67 -9.91
CA LEU A 187 -3.63 -15.12 -8.96
C LEU A 187 -3.86 -15.75 -7.59
#